data_AF-A0A960KEE0-F1
#
_entry.id   AF-A0A960KEE0-F1
#
_cell.length_a   1.000
_cell.length_b   1.000
_cell.length_c   1.000
_cell.angle_alpha   90.00
_cell.angle_beta   90.00
_cell.angle_gamma   90.00
#
_symmetry.space_group_name_H-M   'P 1'
#
loop_
_entity.id
_entity.type
_entity.pdbx_description
1 polymer ?
#
loop_
_entity_poly.entity_id
_entity_poly.type
_entity_poly.pdbx_seq_one_letter_code
_entity_poly.pdbx_strand_id
1 'polypeptide(L)'
;MPVASLRTLIPRGLRRSARDRFGPTSAPEPDAPAPAPEPPAAAARPPDAPDLACRAPFTSLHIDQFGDARPCCRSLRVLGNIAEQTIDEIWTGGSLAELRTAIEHDDLSLGCDHCAWAGRSGRETTYAVRFDHDRLPEPGAGPTRLELAPSNSCNLQCAM
;
A
#
# COMPACT_ATOMS: atom_id res chain seq x y z
N MET A 1 -51.28 -46.31 -57.70
CA MET A 1 -49.82 -46.53 -57.60
C MET A 1 -49.34 -46.15 -56.20
N PRO A 2 -49.11 -47.11 -55.30
CA PRO A 2 -48.27 -46.91 -54.12
C PRO A 2 -46.98 -47.72 -54.28
N VAL A 3 -45.82 -47.10 -54.05
CA VAL A 3 -44.54 -47.83 -54.08
C VAL A 3 -44.11 -48.12 -52.64
N ALA A 4 -43.87 -49.40 -52.41
CA ALA A 4 -43.59 -50.03 -51.14
C ALA A 4 -42.22 -49.64 -50.57
N SER A 5 -42.24 -49.44 -49.25
CA SER A 5 -41.23 -49.79 -48.25
C SER A 5 -39.96 -50.50 -48.75
N LEU A 6 -38.81 -49.86 -48.60
CA LEU A 6 -37.52 -50.54 -48.44
C LEU A 6 -36.90 -50.20 -47.09
N ARG A 7 -36.85 -51.23 -46.24
CA ARG A 7 -36.01 -51.32 -45.05
C ARG A 7 -34.55 -51.23 -45.48
N THR A 8 -33.84 -50.18 -45.05
CA THR A 8 -32.38 -50.17 -45.09
C THR A 8 -31.86 -50.49 -43.69
N LEU A 9 -31.20 -51.65 -43.58
CA LEU A 9 -30.43 -52.06 -42.42
C LEU A 9 -29.28 -51.09 -42.18
N ILE A 10 -29.28 -50.39 -41.05
CA ILE A 10 -28.10 -49.67 -40.56
C ILE A 10 -27.33 -50.63 -39.63
N PRO A 11 -26.05 -50.92 -39.90
CA PRO A 11 -25.27 -51.84 -39.09
C PRO A 11 -25.08 -51.29 -37.67
N ARG A 12 -25.31 -52.17 -36.68
CA ARG A 12 -24.97 -51.95 -35.28
C ARG A 12 -23.45 -51.94 -35.12
N GLY A 13 -22.86 -50.77 -34.95
CA GLY A 13 -21.47 -50.69 -34.50
C GLY A 13 -20.85 -49.35 -34.82
N LEU A 14 -20.99 -48.38 -33.91
CA LEU A 14 -20.09 -47.27 -33.61
C LEU A 14 -20.86 -46.17 -32.86
N ARG A 15 -21.35 -46.51 -31.66
CA ARG A 15 -21.52 -45.53 -30.59
C ARG A 15 -20.46 -45.83 -29.54
N ARG A 16 -19.21 -45.48 -29.83
CA ARG A 16 -18.27 -45.17 -28.74
C ARG A 16 -18.42 -43.69 -28.49
N SER A 17 -19.04 -43.38 -27.35
CA SER A 17 -19.21 -42.03 -26.84
C SER A 17 -17.85 -41.35 -26.77
N ALA A 18 -17.72 -40.16 -27.34
CA ALA A 18 -16.55 -39.30 -27.15
C ALA A 18 -16.48 -38.69 -25.73
N ARG A 19 -17.13 -39.31 -24.74
CA ARG A 19 -17.18 -38.86 -23.34
C ARG A 19 -16.24 -39.61 -22.40
N ASP A 20 -15.55 -40.67 -22.84
CA ASP A 20 -14.68 -41.48 -21.97
C ASP A 20 -13.20 -41.05 -22.02
N ARG A 21 -12.90 -39.75 -22.22
CA ARG A 21 -11.51 -39.24 -22.24
C ARG A 21 -11.22 -38.08 -21.30
N PHE A 22 -12.14 -37.75 -20.40
CA PHE A 22 -11.89 -36.79 -19.33
C PHE A 22 -12.36 -37.40 -18.02
N GLY A 23 -11.53 -38.28 -17.44
CA GLY A 23 -11.61 -38.58 -16.02
C GLY A 23 -11.26 -37.32 -15.22
N PRO A 24 -11.78 -37.16 -14.00
CA PRO A 24 -11.43 -36.01 -13.16
C PRO A 24 -9.95 -36.10 -12.78
N THR A 25 -9.09 -35.38 -13.49
CA THR A 25 -7.74 -35.11 -12.99
C THR A 25 -7.90 -34.01 -11.95
N SER A 26 -8.04 -34.41 -10.69
CA SER A 26 -7.82 -33.51 -9.56
C SER A 26 -6.39 -32.99 -9.69
N ALA A 27 -6.25 -31.72 -10.07
CA ALA A 27 -4.98 -31.01 -9.97
C ALA A 27 -4.56 -31.05 -8.48
N PRO A 28 -3.28 -31.30 -8.17
CA PRO A 28 -2.81 -31.14 -6.81
C PRO A 28 -3.10 -29.69 -6.38
N GLU A 29 -3.75 -29.53 -5.24
CA GLU A 29 -3.91 -28.20 -4.64
C GLU A 29 -2.52 -27.57 -4.48
N PRO A 30 -2.31 -26.32 -4.89
CA PRO A 30 -1.05 -25.65 -4.64
C PRO A 30 -0.84 -25.62 -3.13
N ASP A 31 0.35 -26.04 -2.68
CA ASP A 31 0.75 -25.96 -1.29
C ASP A 31 0.45 -24.55 -0.76
N ALA A 32 -0.16 -24.48 0.42
CA ALA A 32 -0.47 -23.22 1.07
C ALA A 32 0.81 -22.35 1.11
N PRO A 33 0.72 -21.06 0.72
CA PRO A 33 1.88 -20.19 0.78
C PRO A 33 2.44 -20.18 2.19
N ALA A 34 3.77 -20.30 2.30
CA ALA A 34 4.45 -20.21 3.58
C ALA A 34 4.01 -18.93 4.33
N PRO A 35 3.84 -18.99 5.66
CA PRO A 35 3.46 -17.81 6.43
C PRO A 35 4.45 -16.69 6.13
N ALA A 36 3.91 -15.49 5.89
CA ALA A 36 4.72 -14.30 5.68
C ALA A 36 5.73 -14.16 6.83
N PRO A 37 6.99 -13.78 6.56
CA PRO A 37 7.97 -13.58 7.62
C PRO A 37 7.41 -12.56 8.61
N GLU A 38 7.50 -12.89 9.90
CA GLU A 38 7.11 -11.96 10.95
C GLU A 38 7.86 -10.64 10.73
N PRO A 39 7.18 -9.48 10.77
CA PRO A 39 7.84 -8.20 10.60
C PRO A 39 8.97 -8.11 11.63
N PRO A 40 10.15 -7.61 11.24
CA PRO A 40 11.26 -7.47 12.18
C PRO A 40 10.75 -6.70 13.40
N ALA A 41 11.03 -7.23 14.59
CA ALA A 41 10.68 -6.58 15.85
C ALA A 41 11.02 -5.10 15.73
N ALA A 42 9.99 -4.24 15.87
CA ALA A 42 10.10 -2.81 15.66
C ALA A 42 11.35 -2.31 16.37
N ALA A 43 12.34 -1.86 15.59
CA ALA A 43 13.60 -1.43 16.14
C ALA A 43 13.29 -0.37 17.21
N ALA A 44 13.78 -0.61 18.43
CA ALA A 44 13.61 0.33 19.51
C ALA A 44 14.21 1.68 19.07
N ARG A 45 13.52 2.78 19.41
CA ARG A 45 14.04 4.13 19.19
C ARG A 45 15.47 4.20 19.73
N PRO A 46 16.46 4.70 18.95
CA PRO A 46 17.80 4.91 19.46
C PRO A 46 17.74 5.81 20.71
N PRO A 47 18.50 5.51 21.77
CA PRO A 47 18.43 6.25 23.04
C PRO A 47 18.71 7.75 22.89
N ASP A 48 19.51 8.13 21.89
CA ASP A 48 19.91 9.53 21.64
C ASP A 48 19.07 10.22 20.56
N ALA A 49 18.00 9.58 20.06
CA ALA A 49 17.19 10.18 19.02
C ALA A 49 16.39 11.36 19.60
N PRO A 50 16.28 12.51 18.87
CA PRO A 50 15.59 13.70 19.35
C PRO A 50 14.13 13.38 19.68
N ASP A 51 13.63 14.05 20.71
CA ASP A 51 12.22 13.97 21.07
C ASP A 51 11.41 14.93 20.22
N LEU A 52 10.66 14.38 19.27
CA LEU A 52 9.90 15.11 18.27
C LEU A 52 8.43 14.78 18.45
N ALA A 53 7.54 15.78 18.36
CA ALA A 53 6.11 15.55 18.29
C ALA A 53 5.73 14.54 17.19
N CYS A 54 6.45 14.52 16.06
CA CYS A 54 6.24 13.55 14.99
C CYS A 54 7.51 13.34 14.17
N ARG A 55 7.85 12.09 13.84
CA ARG A 55 8.98 11.78 12.94
C ARG A 55 8.63 11.84 11.45
N ALA A 56 7.34 11.84 11.08
CA ALA A 56 6.91 11.75 9.70
C ALA A 56 7.55 12.79 8.76
N PRO A 57 7.63 14.09 9.10
CA PRO A 57 8.27 15.09 8.23
C PRO A 57 9.78 14.88 8.04
N PHE A 58 10.40 14.05 8.86
CA PHE A 58 11.83 13.74 8.82
C PHE A 58 12.13 12.41 8.17
N THR A 59 11.15 11.51 8.06
CA THR A 59 11.38 10.13 7.59
C THR A 59 10.57 9.78 6.35
N SER A 60 9.40 10.39 6.13
CA SER A 60 8.44 9.90 5.15
C SER A 60 7.91 10.94 4.17
N LEU A 61 7.55 10.44 2.99
CA LEU A 61 6.61 11.11 2.09
C LEU A 61 5.45 10.18 1.78
N HIS A 62 4.24 10.74 1.81
CA HIS A 62 3.02 10.13 1.29
C HIS A 62 2.66 10.83 -0.01
N ILE A 63 2.48 10.09 -1.10
CA ILE A 63 2.11 10.60 -2.42
C ILE A 63 0.73 10.05 -2.77
N ASP A 64 -0.22 10.94 -3.01
CA ASP A 64 -1.59 10.55 -3.39
C ASP A 64 -1.79 10.37 -4.90
N GLN A 65 -3.02 10.06 -5.31
CA GLN A 65 -3.36 9.77 -6.69
C GLN A 65 -3.27 10.98 -7.63
N PHE A 66 -3.18 12.20 -7.08
CA PHE A 66 -2.98 13.43 -7.84
C PHE A 66 -1.51 13.84 -7.91
N GLY A 67 -0.63 13.07 -7.27
CA GLY A 67 0.80 13.34 -7.19
C GLY A 67 1.18 14.29 -6.05
N ASP A 68 0.24 14.70 -5.19
CA ASP A 68 0.56 15.59 -4.08
C ASP A 68 1.36 14.83 -3.02
N ALA A 69 2.54 15.36 -2.72
CA ALA A 69 3.42 14.85 -1.68
C ALA A 69 3.14 15.52 -0.34
N ARG A 70 3.03 14.72 0.73
CA ARG A 70 2.72 15.14 2.09
C ARG A 70 3.63 14.41 3.08
N PRO A 71 3.82 14.92 4.32
CA PRO A 71 4.66 14.22 5.31
C PRO A 71 4.05 12.88 5.75
N CYS A 72 2.71 12.79 5.79
CA CYS A 72 1.96 11.57 6.07
C CYS A 72 0.53 11.68 5.48
N CYS A 73 -0.18 10.56 5.39
CA CYS A 73 -1.53 10.51 4.81
C CYS A 73 -2.60 11.32 5.56
N ARG A 74 -2.34 11.69 6.83
CA ARG A 74 -3.26 12.51 7.66
C ARG A 74 -2.99 14.00 7.56
N SER A 75 -1.84 14.40 7.00
CA SER A 75 -1.49 15.82 6.91
C SER A 75 -2.30 16.52 5.82
N LEU A 76 -2.72 17.74 6.12
CA LEU A 76 -3.33 18.67 5.17
C LEU A 76 -2.28 19.51 4.43
N ARG A 77 -1.02 19.49 4.89
CA ARG A 77 0.07 20.26 4.28
C ARG A 77 0.58 19.53 3.03
N VAL A 78 0.41 20.17 1.88
CA VAL A 78 1.06 19.77 0.63
C VAL A 78 2.48 20.33 0.59
N LEU A 79 3.45 19.47 0.32
CA LEU A 79 4.87 19.78 0.27
C LEU A 79 5.34 20.10 -1.15
N GLY A 80 4.67 19.52 -2.14
CA GLY A 80 4.93 19.68 -3.58
C GLY A 80 4.14 18.66 -4.37
N ASN A 81 4.31 18.64 -5.69
CA ASN A 81 3.65 17.67 -6.57
C ASN A 81 4.66 16.96 -7.47
N ILE A 82 4.60 15.62 -7.53
CA ILE A 82 5.58 14.81 -8.26
C ILE A 82 5.46 14.89 -9.79
N ALA A 83 4.38 15.48 -10.31
CA ALA A 83 4.26 15.79 -11.73
C ALA A 83 5.08 17.03 -12.13
N GLU A 84 5.45 17.87 -11.17
CA GLU A 84 6.14 19.15 -11.39
C GLU A 84 7.56 19.16 -10.82
N GLN A 85 7.80 18.38 -9.76
CA GLN A 85 9.05 18.36 -9.00
C GLN A 85 9.52 16.93 -8.79
N THR A 86 10.84 16.73 -8.76
CA THR A 86 11.45 15.49 -8.29
C THR A 86 11.23 15.30 -6.79
N ILE A 87 11.31 14.05 -6.31
CA ILE A 87 11.21 13.75 -4.88
C ILE A 87 12.28 14.50 -4.08
N ASP A 88 13.49 14.65 -4.62
CA ASP A 88 14.58 15.37 -3.97
C ASP A 88 14.28 16.87 -3.82
N GLU A 89 13.73 17.51 -4.86
CA GLU A 89 13.31 18.91 -4.81
C GLU A 89 12.19 19.14 -3.79
N ILE A 90 11.24 18.20 -3.66
CA ILE A 90 10.19 18.26 -2.64
C ILE A 90 10.78 18.06 -1.25
N TRP A 91 11.69 17.09 -1.09
CA TRP A 91 12.29 16.70 0.19
C TRP A 91 13.23 17.75 0.79
N THR A 92 13.94 18.46 -0.09
CA THR A 92 14.85 19.56 0.26
C THR A 92 14.17 20.93 0.16
N GLY A 93 12.91 20.97 -0.26
CA GLY A 93 12.14 22.18 -0.50
C GLY A 93 11.73 22.93 0.77
N GLY A 94 11.46 24.23 0.60
CA GLY A 94 11.12 25.14 1.70
C GLY A 94 9.85 24.76 2.46
N SER A 95 8.85 24.17 1.79
CA SER A 95 7.59 23.77 2.44
C SER A 95 7.82 22.68 3.51
N LEU A 96 8.71 21.73 3.24
CA LEU A 96 9.07 20.70 4.21
C LEU A 96 10.02 21.25 5.28
N ALA A 97 10.94 22.15 4.93
CA ALA A 97 11.80 22.81 5.90
C ALA A 97 10.99 23.59 6.95
N GLU A 98 9.99 24.38 6.52
CA GLU A 98 9.08 25.11 7.40
C GLU A 98 8.33 24.17 8.36
N LEU A 99 7.80 23.06 7.83
CA LEU A 99 7.12 22.06 8.64
C LEU A 99 8.05 21.40 9.67
N ARG A 100 9.29 21.04 9.28
CA ARG A 100 10.26 20.45 10.21
C ARG A 100 10.57 21.39 11.36
N THR A 101 10.80 22.67 11.07
CA THR A 101 11.00 23.69 12.11
C THR A 101 9.81 23.81 13.04
N ALA A 102 8.57 23.80 12.53
CA ALA A 102 7.39 23.82 13.40
C ALA A 102 7.35 22.61 14.35
N ILE A 103 7.61 21.40 13.83
CA ILE A 103 7.58 20.17 14.62
C ILE A 103 8.69 20.08 15.65
N GLU A 104 9.88 20.65 15.38
CA GLU A 104 10.96 20.80 16.38
C GLU A 104 10.53 21.65 17.59
N HIS A 105 9.51 22.49 17.44
CA HIS A 105 8.92 23.30 18.51
C HIS A 105 7.56 22.76 18.98
N ASP A 106 7.26 21.48 18.70
CA ASP A 106 5.99 20.81 18.99
C ASP A 106 4.74 21.51 18.40
N ASP A 107 4.92 22.33 17.36
CA ASP A 107 3.84 23.03 16.68
C ASP A 107 3.19 22.17 15.59
N LEU A 108 1.94 21.75 15.85
CA LEU A 108 1.13 20.95 14.94
C LEU A 108 0.19 21.78 14.05
N SER A 109 0.27 23.10 14.07
CA SER A 109 -0.63 24.00 13.34
C SER A 109 -0.42 23.99 11.83
N LEU A 110 0.74 23.53 11.34
CA LEU A 110 1.05 23.47 9.90
C LEU A 110 0.52 22.19 9.25
N GLY A 111 -0.80 21.98 9.32
CA GLY A 111 -1.49 20.89 8.65
C GLY A 111 -1.41 19.53 9.36
N CYS A 112 -1.11 19.53 10.66
CA CYS A 112 -1.14 18.34 11.53
C CYS A 112 -2.35 18.34 12.48
N ASP A 113 -3.43 19.05 12.14
CA ASP A 113 -4.64 19.27 12.97
C ASP A 113 -5.26 17.97 13.49
N HIS A 114 -5.21 16.90 12.68
CA HIS A 114 -5.70 15.60 13.10
C HIS A 114 -4.95 15.06 14.33
N CYS A 115 -3.61 15.18 14.33
CA CYS A 115 -2.78 14.75 15.46
C CYS A 115 -2.92 15.73 16.63
N ALA A 116 -3.03 17.04 16.39
CA ALA A 116 -3.31 18.02 17.43
C ALA A 116 -4.64 17.71 18.15
N TRP A 117 -5.66 17.33 17.38
CA TRP A 117 -6.97 16.95 17.91
C TRP A 117 -6.92 15.63 18.68
N ALA A 118 -6.32 14.59 18.12
CA ALA A 118 -6.22 13.28 18.75
C ALA A 118 -5.37 13.33 20.02
N GLY A 119 -4.25 14.07 19.99
CA GLY A 119 -3.30 14.17 21.08
C GLY A 119 -3.87 14.73 22.38
N ARG A 120 -5.03 15.42 22.35
CA ARG A 120 -5.76 15.83 23.56
C ARG A 120 -6.21 14.65 24.43
N SER A 121 -6.33 13.46 23.83
CA SER A 121 -6.66 12.21 24.51
C SER A 121 -5.43 11.34 24.81
N GLY A 122 -4.21 11.82 24.52
CA GLY A 122 -2.96 11.08 24.66
C GLY A 122 -2.23 10.88 23.33
N ARG A 123 -0.88 10.90 23.36
CA ARG A 123 -0.02 10.76 22.16
C ARG A 123 -0.28 9.45 21.43
N GLU A 124 -0.52 8.38 22.17
CA GLU A 124 -0.77 7.02 21.67
C GLU A 124 -1.98 6.92 20.74
N THR A 125 -2.90 7.89 20.82
CA THR A 125 -4.07 7.97 19.95
C THR A 125 -3.80 8.69 18.63
N THR A 126 -2.66 9.37 18.52
CA THR A 126 -2.28 10.12 17.32
C THR A 126 -1.73 9.20 16.23
N TYR A 127 -1.80 9.65 14.98
CA TYR A 127 -1.16 8.93 13.87
C TYR A 127 0.39 9.00 13.93
N ALA A 128 0.95 9.94 14.69
CA ALA A 128 2.39 10.16 14.79
C ALA A 128 3.14 8.93 15.31
N VAL A 129 2.52 8.12 16.16
CA VAL A 129 3.15 6.91 16.74
C VAL A 129 3.55 5.86 15.70
N ARG A 130 2.96 5.90 14.50
CA ARG A 130 3.33 5.02 13.38
C ARG A 130 4.74 5.27 12.87
N PHE A 131 5.31 6.44 13.17
CA PHE A 131 6.63 6.86 12.73
C PHE A 131 7.66 6.80 13.87
N ASP A 132 7.28 6.44 15.10
CA ASP A 132 8.17 6.45 16.27
C ASP A 132 9.37 5.50 16.11
N HIS A 133 9.20 4.46 15.31
CA HIS A 133 10.22 3.46 14.99
C HIS A 133 11.01 3.78 13.72
N ASP A 134 10.67 4.85 13.00
CA ASP A 134 11.40 5.20 11.79
C ASP A 134 12.78 5.74 12.14
N ARG A 135 13.79 5.18 11.48
CA ARG A 135 15.16 5.68 11.53
C ARG A 135 15.21 7.02 10.80
N LEU A 136 15.75 8.03 11.47
CA LEU A 136 16.04 9.31 10.86
C LEU A 136 17.12 9.12 9.77
N PRO A 137 16.94 9.70 8.58
CA PRO A 137 17.97 9.66 7.55
C PRO A 137 19.24 10.40 8.00
N GLU A 138 20.38 9.97 7.47
CA GLU A 138 21.63 10.73 7.60
C GLU A 138 21.47 12.11 6.91
N PRO A 139 22.21 13.15 7.35
CA PRO A 139 22.15 14.46 6.72
C PRO A 139 22.40 14.41 5.21
N GLY A 140 21.52 15.04 4.43
CA GLY A 140 21.59 15.06 2.96
C GLY A 140 21.04 13.79 2.28
N ALA A 141 20.58 12.79 3.04
CA ALA A 141 19.84 11.67 2.45
C ALA A 141 18.36 12.01 2.24
N GLY A 142 17.73 11.26 1.32
CA GLY A 142 16.30 11.34 1.01
C GLY A 142 15.39 10.75 2.11
N PRO A 143 14.07 10.68 1.85
CA PRO A 143 13.13 10.02 2.77
C PRO A 143 13.48 8.53 2.93
N THR A 144 13.35 8.02 4.16
CA THR A 144 13.55 6.59 4.46
C THR A 144 12.29 5.77 4.23
N ARG A 145 11.14 6.43 4.10
CA ARG A 145 9.84 5.81 3.82
C ARG A 145 9.10 6.55 2.71
N LEU A 146 8.55 5.79 1.76
CA LEU A 146 7.67 6.31 0.73
C LEU A 146 6.36 5.51 0.76
N GLU A 147 5.25 6.21 0.98
CA GLU A 147 3.90 5.65 0.91
C GLU A 147 3.23 6.14 -0.37
N LEU A 148 2.90 5.21 -1.28
CA LEU A 148 2.31 5.53 -2.57
C LEU A 148 0.85 5.11 -2.60
N ALA A 149 -0.04 6.06 -2.86
CA ALA A 149 -1.45 5.82 -3.16
C ALA A 149 -1.75 6.23 -4.61
N PRO A 150 -1.21 5.50 -5.61
CA PRO A 150 -1.24 5.92 -7.02
C PRO A 150 -2.64 5.91 -7.64
N SER A 151 -3.62 5.29 -6.98
CA SER A 151 -5.00 5.25 -7.44
C SER A 151 -5.95 4.99 -6.28
N ASN A 152 -7.18 5.51 -6.38
CA ASN A 152 -8.30 5.14 -5.53
C ASN A 152 -9.19 4.05 -6.17
N SER A 153 -8.80 3.54 -7.35
CA SER A 153 -9.50 2.45 -8.03
C SER A 153 -9.18 1.12 -7.36
N CYS A 154 -10.08 0.68 -6.48
CA CYS A 154 -9.99 -0.62 -5.83
C CYS A 154 -10.77 -1.66 -6.63
N ASN A 155 -10.11 -2.76 -7.02
CA ASN A 155 -10.77 -3.88 -7.70
C ASN A 155 -11.21 -5.02 -6.75
N LEU A 156 -11.02 -4.86 -5.43
CA LEU A 156 -11.29 -5.87 -4.40
C LEU A 156 -10.66 -7.25 -4.70
N GLN A 157 -9.53 -7.28 -5.42
CA GLN A 157 -8.81 -8.53 -5.77
C GLN A 157 -7.53 -8.73 -4.93
N CYS A 158 -7.36 -8.02 -3.82
CA CYS A 158 -6.23 -8.29 -2.92
C CYS A 158 -6.38 -9.69 -2.34
N ALA A 159 -5.45 -10.59 -2.65
CA ALA A 159 -5.29 -11.84 -1.91
C ALA A 159 -4.64 -11.50 -0.56
N MET A 160 -5.32 -11.85 0.53
CA MET A 160 -4.79 -11.75 1.89
C MET A 160 -3.70 -12.78 2.13
#